data_AF-A0A6M4P5U6-F1
#
_entry.id   AF-A0A6M4P5U6-F1
#
_cell.length_a   1.000
_cell.length_b   1.000
_cell.length_c   1.000
_cell.angle_alpha   90.00
_cell.angle_beta   90.00
_cell.angle_gamma   90.00
#
_symmetry.space_group_name_H-M   'P 1'
#
loop_
_entity.id
_entity.type
_entity.pdbx_description
1 polymer ?
#
loop_
_entity_poly.entity_id
_entity_poly.type
_entity_poly.pdbx_seq_one_letter_code
_entity_poly.pdbx_strand_id
1 'polypeptide(L)'
;MSELVVKDNGLINASYSLGLAEQRLILLAIVEARRSGKGLEEGSLLTVHAKDYAKQYKTDIDTAYQVLKDGADALTTKFIKYKAKSPMTGRLIEFREPWANKSAYEPDLGYVYIRFADVIVPLITRLESQFTSYKIDNVSNLTSGYAIRLYETICSWREVGKTPKYNIEDIRGKLGVEPEQYNTMSNFKARVLRTAIKQVNEHTDLTVKYQQHKTANKITAISFSFKPKKTDKPAIDDNGYIDMTESQIKLFSSKLASLSELGSLAPLGASTEVYGKLIADELRDSNKQAKYHKHLDKLGFSRLQKI
;
A
#
# COMPACT_ATOMS: atom_id res chain seq x y z
N MET A 1 -5.91 13.06 -3.63
CA MET A 1 -4.75 12.37 -3.02
C MET A 1 -5.06 10.88 -2.99
N SER A 2 -4.14 10.03 -3.41
CA SER A 2 -4.30 8.57 -3.30
C SER A 2 -3.95 8.13 -1.88
N GLU A 3 -4.89 7.50 -1.19
CA GLU A 3 -4.69 7.04 0.19
C GLU A 3 -3.64 5.92 0.25
N LEU A 4 -2.80 5.95 1.29
CA LEU A 4 -1.74 4.98 1.49
C LEU A 4 -2.15 3.91 2.51
N VAL A 5 -1.96 2.66 2.14
CA VAL A 5 -1.99 1.52 3.05
C VAL A 5 -0.57 1.26 3.54
N VAL A 6 -0.40 1.02 4.83
CA VAL A 6 0.87 0.59 5.44
C VAL A 6 0.62 -0.66 6.28
N LYS A 7 1.46 -1.68 6.09
CA LYS A 7 1.38 -2.96 6.81
C LYS A 7 2.78 -3.47 7.16
N ASP A 8 2.88 -4.11 8.32
CA ASP A 8 4.11 -4.74 8.77
C ASP A 8 4.52 -5.88 7.82
N ASN A 9 5.82 -6.02 7.57
CA ASN A 9 6.33 -7.08 6.70
C ASN A 9 6.07 -8.47 7.29
N GLY A 10 6.07 -8.63 8.60
CA GLY A 10 5.67 -9.86 9.29
C GLY A 10 4.21 -10.22 9.00
N LEU A 11 3.30 -9.24 9.02
CA LEU A 11 1.91 -9.45 8.60
C LEU A 11 1.81 -9.86 7.13
N ILE A 12 2.47 -9.12 6.22
CA ILE A 12 2.46 -9.47 4.80
C ILE A 12 3.01 -10.88 4.59
N ASN A 13 3.99 -11.30 5.37
CA ASN A 13 4.61 -12.61 5.25
C ASN A 13 3.88 -13.73 6.00
N ALA A 14 2.92 -13.42 6.86
CA ALA A 14 2.15 -14.40 7.60
C ALA A 14 1.23 -15.22 6.68
N SER A 15 0.91 -16.42 7.13
CA SER A 15 -0.05 -17.30 6.47
C SER A 15 -1.43 -17.07 7.05
N TYR A 16 -2.36 -16.59 6.23
CA TYR A 16 -3.75 -16.41 6.60
C TYR A 16 -4.65 -16.43 5.37
N SER A 17 -5.90 -16.84 5.58
CA SER A 17 -6.92 -16.92 4.54
C SER A 17 -8.03 -15.94 4.84
N LEU A 18 -8.07 -14.88 4.04
CA LEU A 18 -9.11 -13.85 4.08
C LEU A 18 -9.74 -13.74 2.70
N GLY A 19 -11.07 -13.70 2.65
CA GLY A 19 -11.79 -13.39 1.42
C GLY A 19 -11.57 -11.94 0.98
N LEU A 20 -12.14 -11.60 -0.17
CA LEU A 20 -11.99 -10.26 -0.75
C LEU A 20 -12.60 -9.17 0.13
N ALA A 21 -13.77 -9.44 0.71
CA ALA A 21 -14.49 -8.49 1.56
C ALA A 21 -13.69 -8.18 2.83
N GLU A 22 -13.19 -9.22 3.50
CA GLU A 22 -12.39 -9.09 4.72
C GLU A 22 -11.09 -8.32 4.45
N GLN A 23 -10.40 -8.63 3.35
CA GLN A 23 -9.18 -7.90 2.98
C GLN A 23 -9.48 -6.43 2.71
N ARG A 24 -10.52 -6.12 1.92
CA ARG A 24 -10.92 -4.73 1.61
C ARG A 24 -11.35 -3.95 2.86
N LEU A 25 -12.05 -4.59 3.79
CA LEU A 25 -12.41 -4.01 5.08
C LEU A 25 -11.16 -3.62 5.86
N ILE A 26 -10.17 -4.51 5.97
CA ILE A 26 -8.89 -4.21 6.64
C ILE A 26 -8.17 -3.04 5.97
N LEU A 27 -8.13 -3.01 4.62
CA LEU A 27 -7.47 -1.93 3.89
C LEU A 27 -8.13 -0.57 4.15
N LEU A 28 -9.47 -0.51 4.12
CA LEU A 28 -10.20 0.72 4.45
C LEU A 28 -10.00 1.13 5.91
N ALA A 29 -10.01 0.17 6.84
CA ALA A 29 -9.81 0.43 8.25
C ALA A 29 -8.40 1.02 8.52
N ILE A 30 -7.37 0.52 7.82
CA ILE A 30 -6.00 1.08 7.89
C ILE A 30 -5.98 2.51 7.35
N VAL A 31 -6.62 2.76 6.21
CA VAL A 31 -6.69 4.11 5.63
C VAL A 31 -7.40 5.09 6.58
N GLU A 32 -8.54 4.68 7.15
CA GLU A 32 -9.33 5.53 8.05
C GLU A 32 -8.58 5.85 9.35
N ALA A 33 -7.90 4.87 9.92
CA ALA A 33 -7.07 5.06 11.11
C ALA A 33 -5.99 6.12 10.91
N ARG A 34 -5.38 6.13 9.72
CA ARG A 34 -4.37 7.11 9.34
C ARG A 34 -4.99 8.48 9.09
N ARG A 35 -6.10 8.53 8.35
CA ARG A 35 -6.80 9.78 8.02
C ARG A 35 -7.28 10.52 9.26
N SER A 36 -7.83 9.80 10.23
CA SER A 36 -8.39 10.37 11.45
C SER A 36 -7.33 10.87 12.44
N GLY A 37 -6.05 10.55 12.25
CA GLY A 37 -4.96 10.92 13.14
C GLY A 37 -5.02 10.28 14.54
N LYS A 38 -6.05 9.46 14.81
CA LYS A 38 -6.24 8.75 16.08
C LYS A 38 -5.35 7.51 16.22
N GLY A 39 -4.70 7.09 15.13
CA GLY A 39 -4.00 5.79 15.09
C GLY A 39 -4.99 4.62 15.26
N LEU A 40 -4.47 3.40 15.45
CA LEU A 40 -5.25 2.34 16.09
C LEU A 40 -4.62 2.10 17.45
N GLU A 41 -5.29 2.55 18.50
CA GLU A 41 -4.93 2.15 19.85
C GLU A 41 -5.55 0.78 20.14
N GLU A 42 -4.92 0.02 21.03
CA GLU A 42 -5.48 -1.24 21.52
C GLU A 42 -6.89 -1.01 22.08
N GLY A 43 -7.82 -1.92 21.77
CA GLY A 43 -9.24 -1.75 22.14
C GLY A 43 -10.04 -0.69 21.36
N SER A 44 -9.43 0.07 20.43
CA SER A 44 -10.13 1.04 19.60
C SER A 44 -11.20 0.37 18.73
N LEU A 45 -12.35 1.04 18.61
CA LEU A 45 -13.41 0.64 17.69
C LEU A 45 -13.23 1.42 16.38
N LEU A 46 -12.82 0.72 15.33
CA LEU A 46 -12.71 1.31 14.01
C LEU A 46 -14.06 1.41 13.35
N THR A 47 -14.22 2.46 12.57
CA THR A 47 -15.46 2.77 11.86
C THR A 47 -15.17 2.81 10.37
N VAL A 48 -15.94 2.06 9.58
CA VAL A 48 -15.86 2.08 8.12
C VAL A 48 -17.24 2.39 7.58
N HIS A 49 -17.35 3.44 6.77
CA HIS A 49 -18.60 3.84 6.15
C HIS A 49 -18.80 3.11 4.82
N ALA A 50 -20.00 2.59 4.56
CA ALA A 50 -20.40 2.05 3.27
C ALA A 50 -20.13 3.00 2.10
N LYS A 51 -20.25 4.31 2.30
CA LYS A 51 -19.95 5.32 1.27
C LYS A 51 -18.47 5.32 0.85
N ASP A 52 -17.56 5.11 1.79
CA ASP A 52 -16.12 5.04 1.49
C ASP A 52 -15.80 3.77 0.69
N TYR A 53 -16.42 2.63 1.05
CA TYR A 53 -16.31 1.40 0.27
C TYR A 53 -16.90 1.56 -1.14
N ALA A 54 -18.12 2.09 -1.25
CA ALA A 54 -18.80 2.33 -2.51
C ALA A 54 -17.96 3.19 -3.45
N LYS A 55 -17.37 4.27 -2.92
CA LYS A 55 -16.47 5.15 -3.66
C LYS A 55 -15.19 4.46 -4.08
N GLN A 56 -14.52 3.75 -3.17
CA GLN A 56 -13.22 3.12 -3.42
C GLN A 56 -13.31 1.97 -4.42
N TYR A 57 -14.36 1.15 -4.32
CA TYR A 57 -14.53 -0.08 -5.11
C TYR A 57 -15.60 0.02 -6.20
N LYS A 58 -16.16 1.22 -6.43
CA LYS A 58 -17.12 1.53 -7.50
C LYS A 58 -18.35 0.62 -7.48
N THR A 59 -18.97 0.50 -6.32
CA THR A 59 -20.22 -0.26 -6.13
C THR A 59 -21.31 0.66 -5.58
N ASP A 60 -22.57 0.24 -5.65
CA ASP A 60 -23.65 0.94 -4.96
C ASP A 60 -23.53 0.82 -3.43
N ILE A 61 -24.18 1.74 -2.71
CA ILE A 61 -24.03 1.88 -1.26
C ILE A 61 -24.65 0.71 -0.48
N ASP A 62 -25.73 0.12 -0.99
CA ASP A 62 -26.43 -0.98 -0.31
C ASP A 62 -25.59 -2.26 -0.37
N THR A 63 -25.06 -2.58 -1.56
CA THR A 63 -24.08 -3.65 -1.74
C THR A 63 -22.83 -3.39 -0.91
N ALA A 64 -22.31 -2.15 -0.89
CA ALA A 64 -21.14 -1.81 -0.09
C ALA A 64 -21.36 -2.09 1.40
N TYR A 65 -22.51 -1.68 1.93
CA TYR A 65 -22.87 -1.94 3.33
C TYR A 65 -22.95 -3.43 3.62
N GLN A 66 -23.65 -4.20 2.77
CA GLN A 66 -23.79 -5.64 2.96
C GLN A 66 -22.42 -6.35 2.92
N VAL A 67 -21.55 -5.97 1.97
CA VAL A 67 -20.19 -6.53 1.87
C VAL A 67 -19.33 -6.18 3.08
N LEU A 68 -19.41 -4.95 3.60
CA LEU A 68 -18.69 -4.56 4.81
C LEU A 68 -19.20 -5.33 6.04
N LYS A 69 -20.51 -5.47 6.17
CA LYS A 69 -21.15 -6.20 7.27
C LYS A 69 -20.71 -7.67 7.26
N ASP A 70 -20.89 -8.35 6.14
CA ASP A 70 -20.50 -9.76 5.98
C ASP A 70 -18.99 -9.96 6.16
N GLY A 71 -18.18 -9.01 5.67
CA GLY A 71 -16.74 -9.01 5.86
C GLY A 71 -16.33 -8.86 7.34
N ALA A 72 -17.03 -8.02 8.10
CA ALA A 72 -16.76 -7.82 9.51
C ALA A 72 -17.16 -9.06 10.34
N ASP A 73 -18.34 -9.63 10.08
CA ASP A 73 -18.78 -10.89 10.69
C ASP A 73 -17.77 -12.01 10.38
N ALA A 74 -17.40 -12.18 9.11
CA ALA A 74 -16.42 -13.17 8.70
C ALA A 74 -15.09 -12.98 9.43
N LEU A 75 -14.59 -11.75 9.55
CA LEU A 75 -13.29 -11.47 10.15
C LEU A 75 -13.20 -11.89 11.63
N THR A 76 -14.31 -11.84 12.38
CA THR A 76 -14.35 -12.34 13.77
C THR A 76 -14.14 -13.85 13.89
N THR A 77 -14.36 -14.60 12.80
CA THR A 77 -14.16 -16.05 12.75
C THR A 77 -12.82 -16.46 12.12
N LYS A 78 -12.06 -15.49 11.60
CA LYS A 78 -10.77 -15.72 10.94
C LYS A 78 -9.63 -15.60 11.94
N PHE A 79 -8.57 -16.36 11.67
CA PHE A 79 -7.38 -16.39 12.50
C PHE A 79 -6.14 -16.13 11.66
N ILE A 80 -5.16 -15.46 12.26
CA ILE A 80 -3.80 -15.39 11.77
C ILE A 80 -2.96 -16.49 12.43
N LYS A 81 -2.03 -17.06 11.67
CA LYS A 81 -1.05 -18.03 12.18
C LYS A 81 0.35 -17.48 11.97
N TYR A 82 1.16 -17.52 13.02
CA TYR A 82 2.57 -17.15 12.94
C TYR A 82 3.42 -18.02 13.87
N LYS A 83 4.70 -18.14 13.56
CA LYS A 83 5.65 -18.92 14.36
C LYS A 83 6.48 -17.99 15.22
N ALA A 84 6.52 -18.23 16.53
CA ALA A 84 7.34 -17.49 17.47
C ALA A 84 7.92 -18.41 18.55
N LYS A 85 8.94 -17.96 19.27
CA LYS A 85 9.53 -18.73 20.36
C LYS A 85 8.55 -18.80 21.53
N SER A 86 8.30 -20.00 22.01
CA SER A 86 7.53 -20.26 23.23
C SER A 86 8.18 -19.52 24.41
N PRO A 87 7.41 -18.71 25.18
CA PRO A 87 7.94 -18.06 26.38
C PRO A 87 8.46 -19.05 27.42
N MET A 88 7.90 -20.27 27.45
CA MET A 88 8.27 -21.30 28.43
C MET A 88 9.47 -22.14 28.01
N THR A 89 9.60 -22.48 26.72
CA THR A 89 10.59 -23.47 26.26
C THR A 89 11.64 -22.91 25.30
N GLY A 90 11.44 -21.68 24.80
CA GLY A 90 12.29 -21.08 23.75
C GLY A 90 12.18 -21.75 22.38
N ARG A 91 11.42 -22.85 22.25
CA ARG A 91 11.19 -23.57 20.98
C ARG A 91 10.25 -22.79 20.08
N LEU A 92 10.45 -22.91 18.78
CA LEU A 92 9.55 -22.31 17.79
C LEU A 92 8.22 -23.09 17.79
N ILE A 93 7.13 -22.41 18.14
CA ILE A 93 5.76 -22.95 18.10
C ILE A 93 4.87 -22.06 17.23
N GLU A 94 3.75 -22.61 16.78
CA GLU A 94 2.74 -21.87 16.02
C GLU A 94 1.71 -21.27 16.99
N PHE A 95 1.51 -19.96 16.89
CA PHE A 95 0.45 -19.22 17.57
C PHE A 95 -0.72 -19.03 16.61
N ARG A 96 -1.93 -19.03 17.16
CA ARG A 96 -3.18 -18.81 16.42
C ARG A 96 -4.01 -17.77 17.17
N GLU A 97 -4.20 -16.63 16.53
CA GLU A 97 -4.86 -15.47 17.12
C GLU A 97 -6.01 -15.00 16.22
N PRO A 98 -7.15 -14.53 16.78
CA PRO A 98 -8.25 -14.00 15.99
C PRO A 98 -7.84 -12.70 15.29
N TRP A 99 -8.49 -12.38 14.17
CA TRP A 99 -8.29 -11.08 13.52
C TRP A 99 -9.03 -9.95 14.22
N ALA A 100 -10.27 -10.21 14.64
CA ALA A 100 -11.13 -9.21 15.26
C ALA A 100 -11.87 -9.81 16.46
N ASN A 101 -12.02 -9.01 17.51
CA ASN A 101 -12.67 -9.39 18.76
C ASN A 101 -14.11 -8.85 18.85
N LYS A 102 -14.49 -7.92 17.98
CA LYS A 102 -15.84 -7.32 17.97
C LYS A 102 -16.19 -6.81 16.57
N SER A 103 -17.44 -7.04 16.16
CA SER A 103 -18.11 -6.34 15.06
C SER A 103 -19.40 -5.70 15.57
N ALA A 104 -19.81 -4.58 14.99
CA ALA A 104 -21.10 -3.94 15.24
C ALA A 104 -21.55 -3.13 14.02
N TYR A 105 -22.83 -2.81 13.94
CA TYR A 105 -23.45 -2.24 12.73
C TYR A 105 -24.45 -1.15 13.08
N GLU A 106 -24.49 -0.10 12.28
CA GLU A 106 -25.51 0.95 12.36
C GLU A 106 -26.11 1.16 10.96
N PRO A 107 -27.16 0.38 10.62
CA PRO A 107 -27.73 0.34 9.27
C PRO A 107 -28.22 1.72 8.80
N ASP A 108 -28.88 2.47 9.69
CA ASP A 108 -29.48 3.77 9.38
C ASP A 108 -28.44 4.83 8.97
N LEU A 109 -27.20 4.70 9.47
CA LEU A 109 -26.10 5.58 9.12
C LEU A 109 -25.09 4.95 8.15
N GLY A 110 -25.27 3.66 7.81
CA GLY A 110 -24.37 2.93 6.90
C GLY A 110 -22.96 2.75 7.45
N TYR A 111 -22.82 2.59 8.77
CA TYR A 111 -21.54 2.34 9.44
C TYR A 111 -21.38 0.87 9.85
N VAL A 112 -20.16 0.37 9.65
CA VAL A 112 -19.69 -0.89 10.19
C VAL A 112 -18.54 -0.62 11.14
N TYR A 113 -18.60 -1.24 12.30
CA TYR A 113 -17.62 -1.10 13.36
C TYR A 113 -16.83 -2.40 13.54
N ILE A 114 -15.52 -2.29 13.71
CA ILE A 114 -14.66 -3.45 13.97
C ILE A 114 -13.59 -3.14 15.01
N ARG A 115 -13.35 -4.08 15.93
CA ARG A 115 -12.21 -4.03 16.85
C ARG A 115 -11.26 -5.16 16.49
N PHE A 116 -10.07 -4.80 16.02
CA PHE A 116 -9.01 -5.77 15.80
C PHE A 116 -8.52 -6.37 17.12
N ALA A 117 -8.02 -7.61 17.06
CA ALA A 117 -7.33 -8.19 18.20
C ALA A 117 -6.05 -7.41 18.51
N ASP A 118 -5.66 -7.34 19.79
CA ASP A 118 -4.54 -6.48 20.24
C ASP A 118 -3.21 -6.85 19.56
N VAL A 119 -3.01 -8.13 19.23
CA VAL A 119 -1.84 -8.60 18.47
C VAL A 119 -1.79 -8.09 17.02
N ILE A 120 -2.95 -7.79 16.42
CA ILE A 120 -3.05 -7.30 15.05
C ILE A 120 -2.75 -5.81 14.98
N VAL A 121 -3.21 -5.04 15.96
CA VAL A 121 -3.05 -3.58 16.03
C VAL A 121 -1.63 -3.10 15.67
N PRO A 122 -0.53 -3.58 16.31
CA PRO A 122 0.81 -3.12 15.98
C PRO A 122 1.22 -3.42 14.53
N LEU A 123 0.68 -4.48 13.93
CA LEU A 123 1.01 -4.93 12.58
C LEU A 123 0.39 -4.06 11.47
N ILE A 124 -0.60 -3.23 11.83
CA ILE A 124 -1.34 -2.37 10.90
C ILE A 124 -1.31 -0.88 11.29
N THR A 125 -0.62 -0.51 12.37
CA THR A 125 -0.54 0.87 12.87
C THR A 125 0.84 1.48 12.94
N ARG A 126 1.82 0.72 13.39
CA ARG A 126 3.11 1.31 13.72
C ARG A 126 3.83 1.66 12.42
N LEU A 127 4.52 2.78 12.39
CA LEU A 127 5.34 3.21 11.26
C LEU A 127 6.80 2.98 11.65
N GLU A 128 7.21 1.71 11.82
CA GLU A 128 8.61 1.36 12.06
C GLU A 128 9.35 1.12 10.73
N SER A 129 10.62 0.71 10.80
CA SER A 129 11.47 0.51 9.62
C SER A 129 11.12 -0.70 8.75
N GLN A 130 10.27 -1.62 9.22
CA GLN A 130 9.96 -2.91 8.56
C GLN A 130 8.55 -2.97 7.96
N PHE A 131 8.12 -1.88 7.31
CA PHE A 131 6.77 -1.78 6.76
C PHE A 131 6.77 -1.71 5.23
N THR A 132 5.72 -2.26 4.63
CA THR A 132 5.41 -2.06 3.22
C THR A 132 4.30 -1.04 3.09
N SER A 133 4.48 -0.08 2.18
CA SER A 133 3.47 0.91 1.83
C SER A 133 3.08 0.83 0.35
N TYR A 134 1.81 1.09 0.05
CA TYR A 134 1.30 1.20 -1.32
C TYR A 134 0.00 2.00 -1.37
N LYS A 135 -0.32 2.53 -2.56
CA LYS A 135 -1.59 3.25 -2.83
C LYS A 135 -2.74 2.25 -2.86
N ILE A 136 -3.81 2.48 -2.09
CA ILE A 136 -4.99 1.59 -2.08
C ILE A 136 -5.61 1.40 -3.48
N ASP A 137 -5.47 2.40 -4.34
CA ASP A 137 -5.91 2.36 -5.73
C ASP A 137 -5.25 1.22 -6.53
N ASN A 138 -4.00 0.86 -6.21
CA ASN A 138 -3.29 -0.25 -6.86
C ASN A 138 -3.88 -1.61 -6.51
N VAL A 139 -4.72 -1.73 -5.49
CA VAL A 139 -5.40 -2.99 -5.14
C VAL A 139 -6.92 -2.93 -5.30
N SER A 140 -7.46 -1.75 -5.59
CA SER A 140 -8.92 -1.53 -5.59
C SER A 140 -9.65 -2.26 -6.70
N ASN A 141 -9.02 -2.36 -7.88
CA ASN A 141 -9.57 -3.09 -9.02
C ASN A 141 -9.23 -4.60 -8.99
N LEU A 142 -8.53 -5.08 -7.96
CA LEU A 142 -8.28 -6.51 -7.80
C LEU A 142 -9.55 -7.18 -7.24
N THR A 143 -10.00 -8.22 -7.92
CA THR A 143 -11.21 -8.99 -7.60
C THR A 143 -10.91 -10.35 -6.97
N SER A 144 -9.63 -10.72 -6.87
CA SER A 144 -9.18 -11.93 -6.19
C SER A 144 -8.39 -11.58 -4.94
N GLY A 145 -8.75 -12.17 -3.80
CA GLY A 145 -7.96 -12.08 -2.57
C GLY A 145 -6.52 -12.56 -2.78
N TYR A 146 -6.31 -13.55 -3.65
CA TYR A 146 -4.97 -14.02 -4.03
C TYR A 146 -4.17 -12.96 -4.78
N ALA A 147 -4.82 -12.12 -5.58
CA ALA A 147 -4.17 -11.04 -6.32
C ALA A 147 -3.69 -9.93 -5.38
N ILE A 148 -4.51 -9.55 -4.39
CA ILE A 148 -4.14 -8.59 -3.35
C ILE A 148 -2.94 -9.12 -2.57
N ARG A 149 -3.00 -10.36 -2.08
CA ARG A 149 -1.89 -10.99 -1.34
C ARG A 149 -0.60 -11.07 -2.17
N LEU A 150 -0.69 -11.43 -3.44
CA LEU A 150 0.47 -11.44 -4.33
C LEU A 150 1.06 -10.04 -4.49
N TYR A 151 0.23 -9.03 -4.71
CA TYR A 151 0.65 -7.63 -4.85
C TYR A 151 1.34 -7.11 -3.58
N GLU A 152 0.77 -7.38 -2.40
CA GLU A 152 1.40 -7.02 -1.13
C GLU A 152 2.76 -7.72 -0.95
N THR A 153 2.81 -9.02 -1.24
CA THR A 153 4.02 -9.83 -1.14
C THR A 153 5.13 -9.28 -2.02
N ILE A 154 4.84 -8.90 -3.27
CA ILE A 154 5.89 -8.32 -4.14
C ILE A 154 6.26 -6.89 -3.73
N CYS A 155 5.32 -6.11 -3.18
CA CYS A 155 5.62 -4.76 -2.70
C CYS A 155 6.59 -4.77 -1.52
N SER A 156 6.56 -5.80 -0.67
CA SER A 156 7.57 -5.94 0.40
C SER A 156 8.99 -6.20 -0.10
N TRP A 157 9.16 -6.48 -1.39
CA TRP A 157 10.44 -6.67 -2.06
C TRP A 157 10.69 -5.58 -3.12
N ARG A 158 9.97 -4.46 -3.07
CA ARG A 158 9.98 -3.42 -4.11
C ARG A 158 11.39 -2.92 -4.45
N GLU A 159 12.23 -2.73 -3.44
CA GLU A 159 13.62 -2.27 -3.59
C GLU A 159 14.52 -3.31 -4.28
N VAL A 160 14.26 -4.61 -4.05
CA VAL A 160 15.04 -5.71 -4.62
C VAL A 160 14.56 -6.07 -6.04
N GLY A 161 13.29 -5.80 -6.36
CA GLY A 161 12.68 -6.09 -7.67
C GLY A 161 12.37 -7.57 -7.93
N LYS A 162 12.62 -8.45 -6.95
CA LYS A 162 12.34 -9.89 -7.00
C LYS A 162 12.15 -10.46 -5.60
N THR A 163 11.36 -11.53 -5.50
CA THR A 163 11.19 -12.28 -4.25
C THR A 163 12.27 -13.37 -4.12
N PRO A 164 12.51 -13.88 -2.90
CA PRO A 164 13.20 -15.15 -2.70
C PRO A 164 12.42 -16.31 -3.35
N LYS A 165 13.05 -17.48 -3.37
CA LYS A 165 12.38 -18.74 -3.75
C LYS A 165 11.52 -19.19 -2.58
N TYR A 166 10.22 -19.26 -2.79
CA TYR A 166 9.29 -19.87 -1.84
C TYR A 166 9.06 -21.32 -2.22
N ASN A 167 9.11 -22.22 -1.25
CA ASN A 167 8.62 -23.58 -1.50
C ASN A 167 7.09 -23.53 -1.78
N ILE A 168 6.54 -24.59 -2.36
CA ILE A 168 5.12 -24.59 -2.77
C ILE A 168 4.15 -24.37 -1.60
N GLU A 169 4.41 -24.95 -0.43
CA GLU A 169 3.53 -24.82 0.73
C GLU A 169 3.58 -23.40 1.33
N ASP A 170 4.77 -22.81 1.40
CA ASP A 170 4.98 -21.45 1.89
C ASP A 170 4.24 -20.44 1.03
N ILE A 171 4.35 -20.54 -0.31
CA ILE A 171 3.66 -19.59 -1.19
C ILE A 171 2.15 -19.80 -1.19
N ARG A 172 1.67 -21.04 -1.04
CA ARG A 172 0.24 -21.33 -0.86
C ARG A 172 -0.29 -20.65 0.40
N GLY A 173 0.38 -20.85 1.53
CA GLY A 173 0.02 -20.21 2.80
C GLY A 173 0.07 -18.68 2.75
N LYS A 174 1.13 -18.10 2.17
CA LYS A 174 1.27 -16.64 2.02
C LYS A 174 0.16 -16.02 1.17
N LEU A 175 -0.24 -16.68 0.09
CA LEU A 175 -1.35 -16.23 -0.75
C LEU A 175 -2.72 -16.48 -0.11
N GLY A 176 -2.80 -17.23 0.99
CA GLY A 176 -4.05 -17.56 1.68
C GLY A 176 -4.81 -18.71 1.05
N VAL A 177 -4.10 -19.63 0.40
CA VAL A 177 -4.67 -20.89 -0.10
C VAL A 177 -4.71 -21.88 1.06
N GLU A 178 -5.91 -22.34 1.40
CA GLU A 178 -6.09 -23.35 2.46
C GLU A 178 -5.54 -24.71 2.02
N PRO A 179 -5.15 -25.59 2.97
CA PRO A 179 -4.56 -26.90 2.66
C PRO A 179 -5.40 -27.75 1.72
N GLU A 180 -6.73 -27.67 1.81
CA GLU A 180 -7.70 -28.46 1.04
C GLU A 180 -8.02 -27.83 -0.33
N GLN A 181 -7.59 -26.60 -0.59
CA GLN A 181 -7.90 -25.86 -1.81
C GLN A 181 -6.87 -26.09 -2.91
N TYR A 182 -7.34 -26.34 -4.13
CA TYR A 182 -6.48 -26.43 -5.31
C TYR A 182 -5.29 -27.39 -5.14
N ASN A 183 -5.55 -28.58 -4.61
CA ASN A 183 -4.52 -29.58 -4.24
C ASN A 183 -3.62 -29.98 -5.41
N THR A 184 -4.16 -29.96 -6.64
CA THR A 184 -3.36 -30.22 -7.83
C THR A 184 -2.58 -28.97 -8.25
N MET A 185 -1.32 -29.17 -8.63
CA MET A 185 -0.46 -28.09 -9.13
C MET A 185 -1.08 -27.36 -10.34
N SER A 186 -1.86 -28.07 -11.17
CA SER A 186 -2.59 -27.48 -12.28
C SER A 186 -3.64 -26.47 -11.79
N ASN A 187 -4.47 -26.86 -10.81
CA ASN A 187 -5.49 -25.99 -10.24
C ASN A 187 -4.88 -24.80 -9.52
N PHE A 188 -3.82 -25.01 -8.72
CA PHE A 188 -3.10 -23.92 -8.06
C PHE A 188 -2.56 -22.90 -9.07
N LYS A 189 -1.93 -23.36 -10.16
CA LYS A 189 -1.48 -22.48 -11.23
C LYS A 189 -2.61 -21.72 -11.91
N ALA A 190 -3.67 -22.42 -12.30
CA ALA A 190 -4.75 -21.84 -13.08
C ALA A 190 -5.60 -20.85 -12.27
N ARG A 191 -6.00 -21.24 -11.06
CA ARG A 191 -6.98 -20.50 -10.24
C ARG A 191 -6.34 -19.46 -9.32
N VAL A 192 -5.10 -19.69 -8.89
CA VAL A 192 -4.39 -18.81 -7.95
C VAL A 192 -3.34 -17.99 -8.69
N LEU A 193 -2.26 -18.63 -9.17
CA LEU A 193 -1.10 -17.89 -9.68
C LEU A 193 -1.40 -17.11 -10.96
N ARG A 194 -1.99 -17.74 -11.99
CA ARG A 194 -2.28 -17.06 -13.26
C ARG A 194 -3.34 -15.98 -13.07
N THR A 195 -4.38 -16.24 -12.28
CA THR A 195 -5.40 -15.25 -11.94
C THR A 195 -4.78 -14.04 -11.23
N ALA A 196 -3.97 -14.26 -10.20
CA ALA A 196 -3.32 -13.20 -9.44
C ALA A 196 -2.37 -12.39 -10.32
N ILE A 197 -1.49 -13.05 -11.06
CA ILE A 197 -0.52 -12.37 -11.95
C ILE A 197 -1.24 -11.57 -13.04
N LYS A 198 -2.30 -12.12 -13.64
CA LYS A 198 -3.10 -11.42 -14.65
C LYS A 198 -3.67 -10.13 -14.07
N GLN A 199 -4.37 -10.20 -12.94
CA GLN A 199 -4.95 -9.02 -12.32
C GLN A 199 -3.89 -8.00 -11.91
N VAL A 200 -2.76 -8.45 -11.34
CA VAL A 200 -1.68 -7.53 -10.99
C VAL A 200 -1.15 -6.81 -12.24
N ASN A 201 -0.89 -7.55 -13.31
CA ASN A 201 -0.41 -6.99 -14.56
C ASN A 201 -1.42 -6.09 -15.28
N GLU A 202 -2.72 -6.26 -15.06
CA GLU A 202 -3.76 -5.44 -15.71
C GLU A 202 -4.09 -4.19 -14.89
N HIS A 203 -4.10 -4.29 -13.56
CA HIS A 203 -4.78 -3.31 -12.72
C HIS A 203 -3.90 -2.53 -11.75
N THR A 204 -2.60 -2.81 -11.67
CA THR A 204 -1.69 -2.15 -10.71
C THR A 204 -0.56 -1.38 -11.40
N ASP A 205 0.29 -0.73 -10.61
CA ASP A 205 1.50 -0.04 -11.02
C ASP A 205 2.67 -0.98 -11.40
N LEU A 206 2.52 -2.30 -11.25
CA LEU A 206 3.60 -3.27 -11.44
C LEU A 206 3.32 -4.25 -12.58
N THR A 207 4.40 -4.67 -13.25
CA THR A 207 4.40 -5.85 -14.12
C THR A 207 5.19 -6.97 -13.46
N VAL A 208 4.59 -8.15 -13.35
CA VAL A 208 5.07 -9.33 -12.63
C VAL A 208 5.19 -10.51 -13.57
N LYS A 209 6.27 -11.26 -13.40
CA LYS A 209 6.49 -12.58 -13.97
C LYS A 209 6.87 -13.55 -12.84
N TYR A 210 6.67 -14.84 -13.07
CA TYR A 210 7.07 -15.87 -12.12
C TYR A 210 7.97 -16.92 -12.79
N GLN A 211 8.88 -17.48 -12.01
CA GLN A 211 9.74 -18.58 -12.40
C GLN A 211 9.42 -19.81 -11.55
N GLN A 212 9.36 -20.97 -12.19
CA GLN A 212 9.20 -22.26 -11.52
C GLN A 212 10.57 -22.91 -11.36
N HIS A 213 10.87 -23.35 -10.14
CA HIS A 213 12.07 -24.11 -9.82
C HIS A 213 11.66 -25.56 -9.64
N LYS A 214 12.32 -26.46 -10.37
CA LYS A 214 12.04 -27.89 -10.36
C LYS A 214 13.19 -28.67 -9.75
N THR A 215 12.84 -29.75 -9.07
CA THR A 215 13.76 -30.81 -8.68
C THR A 215 13.27 -32.08 -9.37
N ALA A 216 14.10 -32.61 -10.28
CA ALA A 216 13.65 -33.56 -11.29
C ALA A 216 12.41 -33.04 -12.05
N ASN A 217 11.30 -33.78 -12.04
CA ASN A 217 10.07 -33.40 -12.74
C ASN A 217 9.05 -32.65 -11.86
N LYS A 218 9.31 -32.51 -10.55
CA LYS A 218 8.40 -31.86 -9.60
C LYS A 218 8.77 -30.39 -9.41
N ILE A 219 7.76 -29.51 -9.42
CA ILE A 219 7.95 -28.10 -9.07
C ILE A 219 8.04 -28.01 -7.56
N THR A 220 9.17 -27.54 -7.06
CA THR A 220 9.48 -27.47 -5.64
C THR A 220 9.43 -26.05 -5.09
N ALA A 221 9.66 -25.05 -5.94
CA ALA A 221 9.62 -23.65 -5.52
C ALA A 221 9.20 -22.69 -6.65
N ILE A 222 8.78 -21.50 -6.26
CA ILE A 222 8.40 -20.39 -7.14
C ILE A 222 9.06 -19.10 -6.66
N SER A 223 9.48 -18.25 -7.59
CA SER A 223 9.91 -16.88 -7.31
C SER A 223 9.28 -15.91 -8.30
N PHE A 224 9.13 -14.65 -7.90
CA PHE A 224 8.56 -13.59 -8.74
C PHE A 224 9.62 -12.54 -9.05
N SER A 225 9.57 -12.01 -10.27
CA SER A 225 10.32 -10.82 -10.68
C SER A 225 9.35 -9.78 -11.18
N PHE A 226 9.61 -8.52 -10.88
CA PHE A 226 8.66 -7.47 -11.18
C PHE A 226 9.34 -6.12 -11.38
N LYS A 227 8.66 -5.24 -12.11
CA LYS A 227 9.13 -3.88 -12.42
C LYS A 227 7.96 -2.91 -12.40
N PRO A 228 8.19 -1.64 -12.03
CA PRO A 228 7.20 -0.58 -12.25
C PRO A 228 6.81 -0.51 -13.72
N LYS A 229 5.52 -0.34 -13.99
CA LYS A 229 5.06 0.03 -15.32
C LYS A 229 5.57 1.43 -15.62
N LYS A 230 6.11 1.61 -16.83
CA LYS A 230 6.38 2.96 -17.34
C LYS A 230 5.03 3.65 -17.46
N THR A 231 4.77 4.63 -16.60
CA THR A 231 3.65 5.53 -16.78
C THR A 231 4.04 6.55 -17.84
N ASP A 232 3.39 6.53 -19.00
CA ASP A 232 3.50 7.60 -20.01
C ASP A 232 2.86 8.93 -19.55
N LYS A 233 2.52 9.04 -18.27
CA LYS A 233 2.08 10.26 -17.61
C LYS A 233 3.15 10.66 -16.59
N PRO A 234 3.64 11.90 -16.61
CA PRO A 234 4.56 12.36 -15.58
C PRO A 234 3.90 12.16 -14.22
N ALA A 235 4.56 11.38 -13.37
CA ALA A 235 4.17 11.21 -11.99
C ALA A 235 4.33 12.56 -11.30
N ILE A 236 3.25 13.33 -11.21
CA ILE A 236 3.12 14.34 -10.17
C ILE A 236 2.88 13.55 -8.88
N ASP A 237 3.96 12.96 -8.35
CA ASP A 237 3.98 12.47 -6.98
C ASP A 237 4.07 13.71 -6.09
N ASP A 238 2.89 14.06 -5.57
CA ASP A 238 2.60 15.08 -4.58
C ASP A 238 3.07 14.63 -3.20
N ASN A 239 4.38 14.47 -3.04
CA ASN A 239 5.02 14.94 -1.81
C ASN A 239 5.40 16.39 -2.11
N GLY A 240 4.44 17.32 -2.00
CA GLY A 240 4.48 18.70 -2.48
C GLY A 240 5.67 19.59 -2.05
N TYR A 241 6.68 19.04 -1.38
CA TYR A 241 7.96 19.67 -1.12
C TYR A 241 9.13 18.84 -1.67
N ILE A 242 9.92 19.48 -2.50
CA ILE A 242 11.22 19.07 -3.04
C ILE A 242 12.30 19.58 -2.09
N ASP A 243 12.99 18.68 -1.39
CA ASP A 243 14.15 19.06 -0.59
C ASP A 243 15.32 19.47 -1.52
N MET A 244 15.82 20.70 -1.34
CA MET A 244 16.88 21.30 -2.17
C MET A 244 18.03 21.75 -1.27
N THR A 245 19.26 21.44 -1.67
CA THR A 245 20.46 22.02 -1.05
C THR A 245 20.52 23.53 -1.27
N GLU A 246 21.21 24.27 -0.39
CA GLU A 246 21.39 25.72 -0.53
C GLU A 246 21.98 26.13 -1.88
N SER A 247 22.90 25.33 -2.43
CA SER A 247 23.46 25.53 -3.78
C SER A 247 22.41 25.38 -4.88
N GLN A 248 21.50 24.40 -4.75
CA GLN A 248 20.39 24.23 -5.68
C GLN A 248 19.36 25.35 -5.53
N ILE A 249 19.01 25.75 -4.31
CA ILE A 249 18.08 26.85 -4.06
C ILE A 249 18.59 28.13 -4.74
N LYS A 250 19.87 28.47 -4.53
CA LYS A 250 20.49 29.65 -5.17
C LYS A 250 20.50 29.58 -6.70
N LEU A 251 20.82 28.41 -7.25
CA LEU A 251 20.86 28.20 -8.70
C LEU A 251 19.48 28.31 -9.34
N PHE A 252 18.47 27.71 -8.72
CA PHE A 252 17.13 27.65 -9.31
C PHE A 252 16.31 28.91 -9.00
N SER A 253 16.52 29.59 -7.88
CA SER A 253 15.83 30.84 -7.59
C SER A 253 16.22 31.96 -8.57
N SER A 254 17.49 32.05 -8.94
CA SER A 254 17.99 32.99 -9.95
C SER A 254 17.46 32.67 -11.37
N LYS A 255 17.42 31.39 -11.74
CA LYS A 255 16.81 30.95 -13.00
C LYS A 255 15.32 31.24 -13.07
N LEU A 256 14.58 30.95 -11.99
CA LEU A 256 13.14 31.20 -11.90
C LEU A 256 12.82 32.71 -11.96
N ALA A 257 13.60 33.55 -11.26
CA ALA A 257 13.42 35.01 -11.31
C ALA A 257 13.61 35.60 -12.71
N SER A 258 14.34 34.90 -13.58
CA SER A 258 14.61 35.31 -14.96
C SER A 258 13.59 34.78 -15.98
N LEU A 259 12.60 33.98 -15.54
CA LEU A 259 11.54 33.48 -16.42
C LEU A 259 10.48 34.56 -16.65
N SER A 260 10.23 34.90 -17.91
CA SER A 260 9.16 35.82 -18.30
C SER A 260 7.77 35.38 -17.80
N GLU A 261 7.53 34.06 -17.75
CA GLU A 261 6.31 33.44 -17.22
C GLU A 261 6.04 33.78 -15.74
N LEU A 262 7.08 34.11 -14.96
CA LEU A 262 6.98 34.44 -13.54
C LEU A 262 7.11 35.96 -13.27
N GLY A 263 7.33 36.77 -14.31
CA GLY A 263 7.53 38.21 -14.17
C GLY A 263 6.34 38.94 -13.53
N SER A 264 5.11 38.45 -13.73
CA SER A 264 3.91 39.03 -13.11
C SER A 264 3.82 38.81 -11.59
N LEU A 265 4.64 37.92 -11.04
CA LEU A 265 4.72 37.64 -9.61
C LEU A 265 5.86 38.42 -8.92
N ALA A 266 6.67 39.15 -9.69
CA ALA A 266 7.72 39.99 -9.16
C ALA A 266 7.12 41.24 -8.46
N PRO A 267 7.66 41.66 -7.31
CA PRO A 267 7.27 42.93 -6.70
C PRO A 267 7.49 44.09 -7.67
N LEU A 268 6.56 45.05 -7.71
CA LEU A 268 6.62 46.21 -8.58
C LEU A 268 7.95 46.96 -8.41
N GLY A 269 8.73 47.06 -9.50
CA GLY A 269 10.03 47.75 -9.50
C GLY A 269 11.20 46.96 -8.90
N ALA A 270 11.01 45.69 -8.49
CA ALA A 270 12.11 44.88 -7.98
C ALA A 270 13.07 44.44 -9.09
N SER A 271 14.37 44.44 -8.79
CA SER A 271 15.36 43.84 -9.67
C SER A 271 15.26 42.31 -9.67
N THR A 272 15.76 41.67 -10.73
CA THR A 272 15.82 40.20 -10.84
C THR A 272 16.55 39.57 -9.65
N GLU A 273 17.56 40.24 -9.10
CA GLU A 273 18.30 39.76 -7.93
C GLU A 273 17.44 39.77 -6.65
N VAL A 274 16.65 40.83 -6.44
CA VAL A 274 15.75 40.93 -5.28
C VAL A 274 14.63 39.91 -5.40
N TYR A 275 14.07 39.73 -6.61
CA TYR A 275 13.06 38.72 -6.86
C TYR A 275 13.62 37.29 -6.68
N GLY A 276 14.86 37.04 -7.10
CA GLY A 276 15.55 35.76 -6.88
C GLY A 276 15.78 35.41 -5.41
N LYS A 277 15.99 36.40 -4.53
CA LYS A 277 16.06 36.16 -3.07
C LYS A 277 14.70 35.76 -2.51
N LEU A 278 13.63 36.45 -2.91
CA LEU A 278 12.26 36.11 -2.50
C LEU A 278 11.89 34.67 -2.91
N ILE A 279 12.17 34.30 -4.16
CA ILE A 279 11.94 32.93 -4.64
C ILE A 279 12.77 31.92 -3.83
N ALA A 280 14.02 32.25 -3.46
CA ALA A 280 14.84 31.36 -2.64
C ALA A 280 14.18 31.05 -1.29
N ASP A 281 13.60 32.05 -0.64
CA ASP A 281 12.89 31.86 0.64
C ASP A 281 11.61 31.04 0.46
N GLU A 282 10.88 31.26 -0.63
CA GLU A 282 9.69 30.47 -0.94
C GLU A 282 10.00 29.03 -1.37
N LEU A 283 11.17 28.77 -1.95
CA LEU A 283 11.63 27.42 -2.24
C LEU A 283 11.97 26.63 -0.97
N ARG A 284 12.20 27.28 0.17
CA ARG A 284 12.40 26.63 1.49
C ARG A 284 11.09 26.36 2.23
N ASP A 285 9.99 26.95 1.78
CA ASP A 285 8.67 26.83 2.40
C ASP A 285 7.84 25.77 1.66
N SER A 286 7.50 24.70 2.37
CA SER A 286 6.75 23.56 1.82
C SER A 286 5.39 23.93 1.23
N ASN A 287 4.75 24.99 1.72
CA ASN A 287 3.46 25.43 1.22
C ASN A 287 3.59 26.32 -0.02
N LYS A 288 4.73 27.00 -0.19
CA LYS A 288 4.95 27.97 -1.27
C LYS A 288 5.76 27.40 -2.43
N GLN A 289 6.59 26.37 -2.20
CA GLN A 289 7.43 25.78 -3.25
C GLN A 289 6.63 25.15 -4.39
N ALA A 290 5.43 24.62 -4.09
CA ALA A 290 4.57 23.93 -5.04
C ALA A 290 4.27 24.74 -6.33
N LYS A 291 4.17 26.07 -6.23
CA LYS A 291 3.90 26.94 -7.40
C LYS A 291 5.05 26.95 -8.42
N TYR A 292 6.25 26.56 -8.00
CA TYR A 292 7.44 26.54 -8.87
C TYR A 292 7.72 25.20 -9.52
N HIS A 293 7.06 24.11 -9.12
CA HIS A 293 7.36 22.75 -9.57
C HIS A 293 7.38 22.61 -11.09
N LYS A 294 6.34 23.12 -11.78
CA LYS A 294 6.26 23.08 -13.24
C LYS A 294 7.43 23.80 -13.94
N HIS A 295 7.95 24.85 -13.31
CA HIS A 295 9.05 25.65 -13.85
C HIS A 295 10.41 25.04 -13.49
N LEU A 296 10.54 24.42 -12.31
CA LEU A 296 11.73 23.66 -11.91
C LEU A 296 11.99 22.48 -12.85
N ASP A 297 10.93 21.75 -13.24
CA ASP A 297 11.02 20.66 -14.22
C ASP A 297 11.49 21.18 -15.59
N LYS A 298 10.91 22.30 -16.08
CA LYS A 298 11.35 22.96 -17.32
C LYS A 298 12.82 23.41 -17.27
N LEU A 299 13.29 23.83 -16.11
CA LEU A 299 14.67 24.29 -15.89
C LEU A 299 15.68 23.14 -15.66
N GLY A 300 15.23 21.90 -15.78
CA GLY A 300 16.07 20.71 -15.67
C GLY A 300 16.41 20.32 -14.23
N PHE A 301 15.62 20.75 -13.24
CA PHE A 301 15.73 20.20 -11.89
C PHE A 301 15.30 18.73 -11.92
N SER A 302 16.25 17.81 -11.76
CA SER A 302 15.95 16.40 -11.58
C SER A 302 15.97 16.07 -10.09
N ARG A 303 14.87 15.49 -9.59
CA ARG A 303 14.85 14.88 -8.26
C ARG A 303 15.89 13.75 -8.28
N LEU A 304 17.10 14.02 -7.76
CA LEU A 304 18.10 12.98 -7.57
C LEU A 304 17.45 11.88 -6.75
N GLN A 305 17.20 10.73 -7.38
CA GLN A 305 16.87 9.51 -6.67
C GLN A 305 18.09 9.24 -5.80
N LYS A 306 17.97 9.48 -4.48
CA LYS A 306 18.97 8.99 -3.53
C LYS A 306 19.04 7.48 -3.75
N ILE A 307 20.20 7.05 -4.25
CA ILE A 307 20.61 5.66 -4.44
C ILE A 307 20.75 5.01 -3.06
#